data_AF-A0A7C3DM05-F1
#
_entry.id   AF-A0A7C3DM05-F1
#
_cell.length_a   1.000
_cell.length_b   1.000
_cell.length_c   1.000
_cell.angle_alpha   90.00
_cell.angle_beta   90.00
_cell.angle_gamma   90.00
#
_symmetry.space_group_name_H-M   'P 1'
#
loop_
_entity.id
_entity.type
_entity.pdbx_description
1 polymer ?
#
loop_
_entity_poly.entity_id
_entity_poly.type
_entity_poly.pdbx_seq_one_letter_code
_entity_poly.pdbx_strand_id
1 'polypeptide(L)'
;MENLYDLVTTEIVDRPIKWSTTIFDLGEEEYDLVTPLSILIEEYGENDVIARFPELEISGIGGTDAEAIQNLKHAILDFYDELTETDPDTLGKLPQMWLRILTKLIHKTQPNQ
;
A
#
# COMPACT_ATOMS: atom_id res chain seq x y z
N MET A 1 -20.40 2.70 -41.43
CA MET A 1 -20.79 1.78 -40.35
C MET A 1 -19.56 1.61 -39.49
N GLU A 2 -19.57 2.24 -38.32
CA GLU A 2 -18.52 2.11 -37.31
C GLU A 2 -18.48 0.66 -36.86
N ASN A 3 -17.31 0.04 -36.93
CA ASN A 3 -17.14 -1.37 -36.63
C ASN A 3 -17.22 -1.54 -35.12
N LEU A 4 -18.36 -2.03 -34.62
CA LEU A 4 -18.62 -2.26 -33.19
C LEU A 4 -17.53 -3.15 -32.54
N TYR A 5 -16.82 -3.95 -33.34
CA TYR A 5 -15.72 -4.79 -32.90
C TYR A 5 -14.48 -4.00 -32.49
N ASP A 6 -14.17 -2.86 -33.13
CA ASP A 6 -12.97 -2.07 -32.81
C ASP A 6 -13.08 -1.41 -31.42
N LEU A 7 -14.27 -0.94 -31.03
CA LEU A 7 -14.50 -0.38 -29.68
C LEU A 7 -14.33 -1.43 -28.58
N VAL A 8 -14.85 -2.64 -28.79
CA VAL A 8 -14.80 -3.72 -27.78
C VAL A 8 -13.38 -4.22 -27.56
N THR A 9 -12.55 -4.31 -28.61
CA THR A 9 -11.13 -4.67 -28.43
C THR A 9 -10.32 -3.57 -27.75
N THR A 10 -10.69 -2.30 -27.90
CA THR A 10 -9.94 -1.20 -27.28
C THR A 10 -10.22 -1.12 -25.77
N GLU A 11 -11.45 -1.40 -25.33
CA GLU A 11 -11.83 -1.37 -23.90
C GLU A 11 -11.38 -2.61 -23.10
N ILE A 12 -11.12 -3.75 -23.75
CA ILE A 12 -10.63 -4.97 -23.06
C ILE A 12 -9.14 -4.85 -22.71
N VAL A 13 -8.38 -3.99 -23.41
CA VAL A 13 -6.93 -3.82 -23.23
C VAL A 13 -6.58 -2.93 -22.02
N ASP A 14 -7.54 -2.20 -21.45
CA ASP A 14 -7.29 -1.21 -20.39
C ASP A 14 -7.74 -1.67 -18.99
N ARG A 15 -8.05 -2.97 -18.82
CA ARG A 15 -8.36 -3.50 -17.49
C ARG A 15 -7.06 -3.93 -16.81
N PRO A 16 -6.72 -3.35 -15.64
CA PRO A 16 -5.56 -3.81 -14.91
C PRO A 16 -5.73 -5.28 -14.51
N ILE A 17 -4.62 -6.01 -14.56
CA ILE A 17 -4.54 -7.33 -13.94
C ILE A 17 -4.48 -7.09 -12.43
N LYS A 18 -5.37 -7.76 -11.67
CA LYS A 18 -5.47 -7.57 -10.22
C LYS A 18 -5.32 -8.89 -9.48
N TRP A 19 -4.49 -8.89 -8.45
CA TRP A 19 -4.38 -10.02 -7.53
C TRP A 19 -4.03 -9.54 -6.13
N SER A 20 -4.39 -10.36 -5.14
CA SER A 20 -3.98 -10.14 -3.76
C SER A 20 -2.69 -10.89 -3.45
N THR A 21 -1.82 -10.28 -2.67
CA THR A 21 -0.67 -10.95 -2.07
C THR A 21 -0.54 -10.57 -0.60
N THR A 22 0.44 -11.16 0.08
CA THR A 22 0.71 -10.92 1.49
C THR A 22 2.16 -10.52 1.66
N ILE A 23 2.40 -9.44 2.41
CA ILE A 23 3.74 -9.06 2.86
C ILE A 23 3.92 -9.42 4.34
N PHE A 24 5.15 -9.75 4.72
CA PHE A 24 5.47 -10.28 6.05
C PHE A 24 6.38 -9.35 6.86
N ASP A 25 6.88 -8.28 6.24
CA ASP A 25 7.80 -7.30 6.81
C ASP A 25 7.58 -5.92 6.16
N LEU A 26 8.14 -4.87 6.78
CA LEU A 26 8.14 -3.50 6.25
C LEU A 26 9.48 -3.07 5.66
N GLY A 27 10.47 -3.96 5.59
CA GLY A 27 11.79 -3.71 4.99
C GLY A 27 12.77 -2.93 5.87
N GLU A 28 12.33 -2.41 7.01
CA GLU A 28 13.16 -1.66 7.98
C GLU A 28 13.30 -2.45 9.29
N GLU A 29 14.50 -2.46 9.87
CA GLU A 29 14.79 -3.28 11.06
C GLU A 29 14.09 -2.75 12.33
N GLU A 30 13.77 -1.46 12.37
CA GLU A 30 13.08 -0.83 13.50
C GLU A 30 11.58 -1.14 13.54
N TYR A 31 11.01 -1.78 12.51
CA TYR A 31 9.57 -1.99 12.38
C TYR A 31 9.22 -3.43 11.99
N ASP A 32 8.54 -4.12 12.89
CA ASP A 32 7.99 -5.45 12.66
C ASP A 32 6.48 -5.40 12.34
N LEU A 33 6.04 -6.26 11.42
CA LEU A 33 4.62 -6.56 11.27
C LEU A 33 4.17 -7.58 12.32
N VAL A 34 3.17 -7.22 13.11
CA VAL A 34 2.54 -8.11 14.10
C VAL A 34 1.80 -9.25 13.43
N THR A 35 1.21 -8.98 12.26
CA THR A 35 0.53 -9.96 11.41
C THR A 35 0.83 -9.68 9.95
N PRO A 36 0.90 -10.72 9.09
CA PRO A 36 1.10 -10.52 7.66
C PRO A 36 0.01 -9.61 7.07
N LEU A 37 0.43 -8.66 6.23
CA LEU A 37 -0.45 -7.65 5.65
C LEU A 37 -0.94 -8.09 4.27
N SER A 38 -2.27 -8.17 4.10
CA SER A 38 -2.87 -8.44 2.79
C SER A 38 -2.92 -7.16 1.97
N ILE A 39 -2.37 -7.21 0.76
CA ILE A 39 -2.31 -6.08 -0.17
C ILE A 39 -2.90 -6.46 -1.52
N LEU A 40 -3.32 -5.46 -2.28
CA LEU A 40 -3.79 -5.61 -3.66
C LEU A 40 -2.71 -5.10 -4.61
N ILE A 41 -2.37 -5.88 -5.63
CA ILE A 41 -1.55 -5.44 -6.74
C ILE A 41 -2.45 -5.18 -7.95
N GLU A 42 -2.21 -4.06 -8.64
CA GLU A 42 -2.84 -3.68 -9.90
C GLU A 42 -1.75 -3.41 -10.93
N GLU A 43 -1.72 -4.17 -12.02
CA GLU A 43 -0.75 -4.01 -13.11
C GLU A 43 -1.45 -3.42 -14.35
N TYR A 44 -0.92 -2.30 -14.84
CA TYR A 44 -1.37 -1.54 -15.99
C TYR A 44 -0.29 -1.59 -17.08
N GLY A 45 -0.49 -2.44 -18.10
CA GLY A 45 0.53 -2.61 -19.15
C GLY A 45 1.84 -3.19 -18.61
N GLU A 46 2.98 -2.83 -19.20
CA GLU A 46 4.26 -3.51 -18.93
C GLU A 46 5.09 -2.93 -17.77
N ASN A 47 4.85 -1.68 -17.35
CA ASN A 47 5.73 -0.97 -16.40
C ASN A 47 4.97 -0.04 -15.44
N ASP A 48 3.72 -0.33 -15.14
CA ASP A 48 2.93 0.45 -14.17
C ASP A 48 2.22 -0.51 -13.22
N VAL A 49 2.79 -0.66 -12.03
CA VAL A 49 2.29 -1.54 -10.97
C VAL A 49 1.97 -0.70 -9.75
N ILE A 50 0.77 -0.89 -9.21
CA ILE A 50 0.29 -0.23 -7.99
C ILE A 50 0.08 -1.31 -6.92
N ALA A 51 0.80 -1.21 -5.81
CA ALA A 51 0.54 -1.98 -4.61
C ALA A 51 -0.29 -1.13 -3.65
N ARG A 52 -1.42 -1.66 -3.15
CA ARG A 52 -2.34 -0.95 -2.26
C ARG A 52 -2.54 -1.70 -0.96
N PHE A 53 -2.56 -0.96 0.14
CA PHE A 53 -3.14 -1.41 1.41
C PHE A 53 -4.56 -0.82 1.53
N PRO A 54 -5.62 -1.59 1.22
CA PRO A 54 -6.96 -1.02 1.04
C PRO A 54 -7.57 -0.44 2.31
N GLU A 55 -7.19 -0.93 3.49
CA GLU A 55 -7.77 -0.50 4.77
C GLU A 55 -7.46 0.97 5.08
N LEU A 56 -6.33 1.48 4.60
CA LEU A 56 -5.87 2.85 4.84
C LEU A 56 -5.71 3.67 3.56
N GLU A 57 -6.11 3.12 2.41
CA GLU A 57 -5.94 3.75 1.08
C GLU A 57 -4.48 4.17 0.77
N ILE A 58 -3.50 3.50 1.37
CA ILE A 58 -2.08 3.75 1.13
C ILE A 58 -1.65 2.96 -0.11
N SER A 59 -0.85 3.56 -0.97
CA SER A 59 -0.35 2.93 -2.19
C SER A 59 1.11 3.22 -2.46
N GLY A 60 1.81 2.21 -2.98
CA GLY A 60 3.10 2.36 -3.65
C GLY A 60 2.97 2.10 -5.14
N ILE A 61 3.78 2.79 -5.94
CA ILE A 61 3.80 2.68 -7.40
C ILE A 61 5.20 2.28 -7.82
N GLY A 62 5.34 1.41 -8.82
CA GLY A 62 6.63 1.01 -9.37
C GLY A 62 6.51 0.40 -10.76
N GLY A 63 7.62 0.22 -11.45
CA GLY A 63 7.67 -0.49 -12.74
C GLY A 63 7.58 -2.01 -12.59
N THR A 64 7.67 -2.53 -11.37
CA THR A 64 7.57 -3.95 -11.04
C THR A 64 6.83 -4.14 -9.72
N ASP A 65 6.32 -5.34 -9.47
CA ASP A 65 5.74 -5.73 -8.17
C ASP A 65 6.66 -5.40 -7.00
N ALA A 66 7.94 -5.73 -7.11
CA ALA A 66 8.91 -5.54 -6.04
C ALA A 66 9.08 -4.05 -5.70
N GLU A 67 9.18 -3.20 -6.72
CA GLU A 67 9.29 -1.76 -6.55
C GLU A 67 8.01 -1.16 -5.97
N ALA A 68 6.84 -1.54 -6.50
CA ALA A 68 5.55 -1.07 -5.99
C ALA A 68 5.33 -1.48 -4.52
N ILE A 69 5.68 -2.72 -4.17
CA ILE A 69 5.62 -3.23 -2.80
C ILE A 69 6.58 -2.49 -1.89
N GLN A 70 7.83 -2.25 -2.31
CA GLN A 70 8.79 -1.50 -1.49
C GLN A 70 8.31 -0.06 -1.26
N ASN A 71 7.80 0.60 -2.29
CA ASN A 71 7.25 1.94 -2.17
C ASN A 71 5.99 1.97 -1.30
N LEU A 72 5.17 0.91 -1.30
CA LEU A 72 4.04 0.77 -0.39
C LEU A 72 4.52 0.64 1.07
N LYS A 73 5.58 -0.14 1.32
CA LYS A 73 6.16 -0.30 2.65
C LYS A 73 6.66 1.05 3.20
N HIS A 74 7.42 1.80 2.40
CA HIS A 74 7.86 3.14 2.78
C HIS A 74 6.67 4.08 3.05
N ALA A 75 5.66 4.09 2.19
CA ALA A 75 4.47 4.93 2.39
C ALA A 75 3.70 4.58 3.67
N ILE A 76 3.65 3.30 4.05
CA ILE A 76 3.05 2.86 5.32
C ILE A 76 3.86 3.39 6.51
N LEU A 77 5.19 3.29 6.45
CA LEU A 77 6.10 3.75 7.52
C LEU A 77 6.07 5.27 7.67
N ASP A 78 6.20 6.00 6.57
CA ASP A 78 6.15 7.48 6.55
C ASP A 78 4.86 7.98 7.19
N PHE A 79 3.72 7.37 6.82
CA PHE A 79 2.43 7.73 7.36
C PHE A 79 2.26 7.34 8.83
N TYR A 80 2.80 6.20 9.24
CA TYR A 80 2.81 5.78 10.64
C TYR A 80 3.65 6.74 11.50
N ASP A 81 4.84 7.11 11.04
CA ASP A 81 5.72 8.04 11.74
C ASP A 81 5.09 9.43 11.82
N GLU A 82 4.50 9.96 10.74
CA GLU A 82 3.75 11.22 10.76
C GLU A 82 2.65 11.22 11.84
N LEU A 83 1.87 10.13 11.92
CA LEU A 83 0.78 10.02 12.89
C LEU A 83 1.27 9.82 14.34
N THR A 84 2.42 9.19 14.55
CA THR A 84 2.96 8.95 15.90
C THR A 84 3.75 10.14 16.45
N GLU A 85 4.37 10.93 15.58
CA GLU A 85 5.09 12.17 15.95
C GLU A 85 4.14 13.35 16.17
N THR A 86 2.92 13.28 15.63
CA THR A 86 1.89 14.30 15.84
C THR A 86 1.22 14.16 17.21
N ASP A 87 1.03 15.28 17.91
CA ASP A 87 0.30 15.31 19.18
C ASP A 87 -1.13 14.75 19.01
N PRO A 88 -1.51 13.67 19.74
CA PRO A 88 -2.83 13.05 19.63
C PRO A 88 -4.02 14.00 19.81
N ASP A 89 -3.85 15.06 20.60
CA ASP A 89 -4.90 16.06 20.84
C ASP A 89 -5.12 16.99 19.63
N THR A 90 -4.16 17.01 18.69
CA THR A 90 -4.24 17.77 17.44
C THR A 90 -4.69 16.91 16.25
N LEU A 91 -4.64 15.58 16.38
CA LEU A 91 -5.11 14.67 15.35
C LEU A 91 -6.64 14.73 15.23
N GLY A 92 -7.11 14.86 13.99
CA GLY A 92 -8.54 14.68 13.68
C GLY A 92 -9.01 13.25 13.97
N LYS A 93 -10.32 13.06 14.08
CA LYS A 93 -10.93 11.74 14.34
C LYS A 93 -10.50 10.65 13.37
N LEU A 94 -10.31 11.01 12.10
CA LEU A 94 -9.94 10.07 11.04
C LEU A 94 -8.45 9.65 11.17
N PRO A 95 -7.49 10.59 11.29
CA PRO A 95 -6.11 10.27 11.67
C PRO A 95 -5.96 9.41 12.93
N GLN A 96 -6.73 9.68 13.99
CA GLN A 96 -6.71 8.85 15.20
C GLN A 96 -7.16 7.40 14.92
N MET A 97 -8.14 7.21 14.03
CA MET A 97 -8.59 5.88 13.62
C MET A 97 -7.51 5.14 12.84
N TRP A 98 -6.84 5.81 11.91
CA TRP A 98 -5.72 5.25 11.14
C TRP A 98 -4.54 4.87 12.03
N LEU A 99 -4.16 5.74 12.96
CA LEU A 99 -3.12 5.44 13.95
C LEU A 99 -3.48 4.20 14.78
N ARG A 100 -4.75 4.05 15.19
CA ARG A 100 -5.21 2.87 15.92
C ARG A 100 -5.14 1.58 15.09
N ILE A 101 -5.29 1.67 13.78
CA ILE A 101 -5.14 0.51 12.87
C ILE A 101 -3.65 0.17 12.76
N LEU A 102 -2.82 1.16 12.43
CA LEU A 102 -1.38 0.98 12.25
C LEU A 102 -0.68 0.47 13.52
N THR A 103 -1.01 1.01 14.69
CA THR A 103 -0.44 0.56 15.98
C THR A 103 -0.80 -0.89 16.35
N LYS A 104 -1.83 -1.49 15.71
CA LYS A 104 -2.12 -2.92 15.86
C LYS A 104 -1.35 -3.79 14.86
N LEU A 105 -0.92 -3.20 13.75
CA LEU A 105 -0.24 -3.88 12.65
C LEU A 105 1.28 -3.79 12.79
N ILE A 106 1.78 -2.67 13.33
CA ILE A 106 3.20 -2.31 13.36
C ILE A 106 3.68 -2.27 14.81
N HIS A 107 4.78 -2.97 15.07
CA HIS A 107 5.51 -2.88 16.32
C HIS A 107 6.87 -2.24 16.05
N LYS A 108 7.17 -1.13 16.73
CA LYS A 108 8.49 -0.49 16.67
C LYS A 108 9.45 -1.23 17.61
N THR A 109 10.39 -1.97 17.04
CA THR A 109 11.37 -2.77 17.76
C THR A 109 12.51 -1.83 18.12
N GLN A 110 12.68 -1.51 19.41
CA GLN A 110 13.82 -0.66 19.80
C GLN A 110 15.12 -1.38 19.42
N PRO A 111 16.10 -0.68 18.83
CA PRO A 111 17.40 -1.29 18.60
C PRO A 111 17.97 -1.68 19.97
N ASN A 112 18.32 -2.97 20.12
CA ASN A 112 19.05 -3.44 21.30
C ASN A 112 20.29 -2.56 21.47
N GLN A 113 20.33 -1.77 22.55
CA GLN A 113 21.50 -1.00 22.96
C GLN A 113 22.66 -1.93 23.35
#